data_AF-H1BC60-F1
#
_entry.id   AF-H1BC60-F1
#
_cell.length_a   1.000
_cell.length_b   1.000
_cell.length_c   1.000
_cell.angle_alpha   90.00
_cell.angle_beta   90.00
_cell.angle_gamma   90.00
#
_symmetry.space_group_name_H-M   'P 1'
#
loop_
_entity.id
_entity.type
_entity.pdbx_description
1 polymer ?
#
loop_
_entity_poly.entity_id
_entity_poly.type
_entity_poly.pdbx_seq_one_letter_code
_entity_poly.pdbx_strand_id
1 'polypeptide(L)'
;MRVTVSPKVIADYLSQNNGINYKTESWRYNNSDGFWYYLGIVSPGKATDPLFTEVNGLLDADGKIKEEFKNVSDFEITLYQEAVQAVVWDADGNELSAMDSNNKFNHENALKVWSAYKGSLN
;
A
#
# COMPACT_ATOMS: atom_id res chain seq x y z
N MET A 1 -2.65 -0.15 -2.39
CA MET A 1 -2.11 -1.48 -2.02
C MET A 1 -2.49 -1.78 -0.58
N ARG A 2 -2.91 -3.01 -0.24
CA ARG A 2 -3.12 -3.47 1.13
C ARG A 2 -2.14 -4.61 1.41
N VAL A 3 -1.55 -4.59 2.60
CA VAL A 3 -0.58 -5.60 3.06
C VAL A 3 -1.22 -6.41 4.16
N THR A 4 -1.21 -7.74 4.01
CA THR A 4 -1.61 -8.66 5.07
C THR A 4 -0.47 -9.62 5.36
N VAL A 5 -0.24 -9.89 6.64
CA VAL A 5 0.78 -10.82 7.11
C VAL A 5 0.09 -11.96 7.85
N SER A 6 0.50 -13.19 7.58
CA SER A 6 -0.01 -14.40 8.23
C SER A 6 1.15 -15.27 8.73
N PRO A 7 0.98 -15.94 9.89
CA PRO A 7 -0.15 -15.83 10.81
C PRO A 7 -0.09 -14.59 11.69
N LYS A 8 -1.19 -14.34 12.41
CA LYS A 8 -1.37 -13.17 13.28
C LYS A 8 -0.22 -12.96 14.27
N VAL A 9 0.37 -14.02 14.83
CA VAL A 9 1.51 -13.90 15.76
C VAL A 9 2.73 -13.22 15.11
N ILE A 10 3.01 -13.53 13.84
CA ILE A 10 4.09 -12.87 13.08
C ILE A 10 3.67 -11.45 12.70
N ALA A 11 2.42 -11.25 12.29
CA ALA A 11 1.90 -9.92 11.96
C ALA A 11 2.01 -8.94 13.14
N ASP A 12 1.58 -9.37 14.33
CA ASP A 12 1.63 -8.59 15.55
C ASP A 12 3.08 -8.28 15.94
N TYR A 13 3.97 -9.27 15.84
CA TYR A 13 5.39 -9.09 16.12
C TYR A 13 6.05 -8.08 15.18
N LEU A 14 5.86 -8.22 13.86
CA LEU A 14 6.43 -7.28 12.89
C LEU A 14 5.89 -5.87 13.09
N SER A 15 4.60 -5.72 13.42
CA SER A 15 4.02 -4.41 13.69
C SER A 15 4.59 -3.76 14.95
N GLN A 16 4.85 -4.51 16.02
CA GLN A 16 5.40 -4.00 17.27
C GLN A 16 6.89 -3.64 17.17
N ASN A 17 7.62 -4.30 16.27
CA ASN A 17 9.07 -4.17 16.14
C ASN A 17 9.50 -3.41 14.87
N ASN A 18 8.55 -2.76 14.17
CA ASN A 18 8.81 -2.08 12.90
C ASN A 18 9.53 -3.00 11.89
N GLY A 19 9.16 -4.27 11.85
CA GLY A 19 9.83 -5.30 11.06
C GLY A 19 9.60 -5.17 9.55
N ILE A 20 8.68 -4.32 9.11
CA ILE A 20 8.52 -3.95 7.70
C ILE A 20 8.83 -2.46 7.55
N ASN A 21 9.88 -2.15 6.80
CA ASN A 21 10.30 -0.77 6.54
C ASN A 21 9.55 -0.20 5.33
N TYR A 22 8.39 0.42 5.59
CA TYR A 22 7.56 1.03 4.56
C TYR A 22 8.17 2.33 4.04
N LYS A 23 8.23 2.49 2.72
CA LYS A 23 8.73 3.70 2.03
C LYS A 23 7.74 4.85 2.06
N THR A 24 7.61 5.49 3.23
CA THR A 24 6.63 6.57 3.48
C THR A 24 6.86 7.84 2.66
N GLU A 25 8.02 7.98 2.02
CA GLU A 25 8.34 9.04 1.06
C GLU A 25 7.59 8.88 -0.27
N SER A 26 7.35 7.64 -0.70
CA SER A 26 6.65 7.32 -1.95
C SER A 26 5.22 6.81 -1.72
N TRP A 27 4.87 6.46 -0.48
CA TRP A 27 3.60 5.85 -0.13
C TRP A 27 2.98 6.48 1.12
N ARG A 28 1.66 6.67 1.10
CA ARG A 28 0.90 7.15 2.25
C ARG A 28 -0.11 6.12 2.71
N TYR A 29 -0.05 5.76 4.00
CA TYR A 29 -1.03 4.86 4.61
C TYR A 29 -2.31 5.62 4.99
N ASN A 30 -3.46 5.02 4.71
CA ASN A 30 -4.75 5.49 5.17
C ASN A 30 -5.29 4.55 6.26
N ASN A 31 -5.33 5.04 7.50
CA ASN A 31 -5.82 4.27 8.65
C ASN A 31 -7.32 3.91 8.56
N SER A 32 -8.11 4.64 7.77
CA SER A 32 -9.57 4.44 7.70
C SER A 32 -9.98 3.23 6.85
N ASP A 33 -9.24 2.93 5.77
CA ASP A 33 -9.50 1.78 4.89
C ASP A 33 -8.37 0.75 4.88
N GLY A 34 -7.22 1.05 5.48
CA GLY A 34 -6.09 0.15 5.59
C GLY A 34 -5.32 -0.04 4.28
N PHE A 35 -5.37 0.94 3.37
CA PHE A 35 -4.62 0.94 2.11
C PHE A 35 -3.44 1.93 2.14
N TRP A 36 -2.36 1.53 1.48
CA TRP A 36 -1.24 2.37 1.06
C TRP A 36 -1.49 2.95 -0.34
N TYR A 37 -1.32 4.26 -0.47
CA TYR A 37 -1.49 5.01 -1.72
C TYR A 37 -0.15 5.52 -2.21
N TYR A 38 0.19 5.21 -3.47
CA TYR A 38 1.39 5.72 -4.10
C TYR A 38 1.27 7.23 -4.34
N LEU A 39 2.33 7.98 -4.05
CA LEU A 39 2.37 9.45 -4.12
C LEU A 39 2.91 9.96 -5.46
N GLY A 40 2.61 9.26 -6.55
CA GLY A 40 3.06 9.61 -7.89
C GLY A 40 2.19 9.04 -9.00
N ILE A 41 2.48 9.46 -10.23
CA ILE A 41 1.84 8.93 -11.45
C ILE A 41 2.77 7.93 -12.08
N VAL A 42 2.24 6.75 -12.42
CA VAL A 42 2.99 5.69 -13.09
C VAL A 42 2.76 5.79 -14.59
N SER A 43 3.82 6.11 -15.34
CA SER A 43 3.77 6.13 -16.80
C SER A 43 3.60 4.71 -17.38
N PRO A 44 3.03 4.56 -18.59
CA PRO A 44 2.94 3.27 -19.26
C PRO A 44 4.28 2.53 -19.31
N GLY A 45 4.28 1.26 -18.91
CA GLY A 45 5.48 0.41 -18.88
C GLY A 45 6.46 0.71 -17.74
N LYS A 46 6.11 1.58 -16.78
CA LYS A 46 6.89 1.81 -15.55
C LYS A 46 6.22 1.14 -14.36
N ALA A 47 7.00 0.92 -13.30
CA ALA A 47 6.53 0.43 -12.02
C ALA A 47 6.51 1.56 -10.98
N THR A 48 5.74 1.39 -9.91
CA THR A 48 5.87 2.22 -8.70
C THR A 48 7.22 1.96 -8.03
N ASP A 49 7.67 2.87 -7.17
CA ASP A 49 8.63 2.49 -6.14
C ASP A 49 8.05 1.35 -5.29
N PRO A 50 8.84 0.37 -4.84
CA PRO A 50 8.34 -0.70 -3.98
C PRO A 50 7.82 -0.13 -2.66
N LEU A 51 6.73 -0.70 -2.14
CA LEU A 51 6.16 -0.28 -0.85
C LEU A 51 7.12 -0.53 0.33
N PHE A 52 7.87 -1.63 0.27
CA PHE A 52 9.00 -1.98 1.14
C PHE A 52 9.93 -2.91 0.36
N THR A 53 11.17 -3.05 0.79
CA THR A 53 12.16 -3.93 0.14
C THR A 53 12.59 -5.12 0.99
N GLU A 54 12.28 -5.08 2.29
CA GLU A 54 12.76 -6.06 3.26
C GLU A 54 11.77 -6.26 4.41
N VAL A 55 11.87 -7.45 5.02
CA VAL A 55 11.20 -7.82 6.25
C VAL A 55 12.27 -8.29 7.22
N ASN A 56 12.33 -7.66 8.38
CA ASN A 56 13.38 -7.83 9.37
C ASN A 56 12.82 -8.40 10.68
N GLY A 57 13.72 -8.94 11.50
CA GLY A 57 13.43 -9.31 12.88
C GLY A 57 12.85 -10.71 13.10
N LEU A 58 12.63 -11.49 12.04
CA LEU A 58 12.19 -12.90 12.13
C LEU A 58 13.33 -13.88 12.34
N LEU A 59 14.56 -13.44 12.06
CA LEU A 59 15.77 -14.24 12.22
C LEU A 59 16.50 -13.88 13.52
N ASP A 60 17.18 -14.86 14.11
CA ASP A 60 18.11 -14.70 15.22
C ASP A 60 19.50 -14.24 14.73
N ALA A 61 20.46 -14.10 15.65
CA ALA A 61 21.81 -13.66 15.35
C ALA A 61 22.60 -14.64 14.44
N ASP A 62 22.18 -15.91 14.39
CA ASP A 62 22.78 -16.95 13.55
C ASP A 62 22.05 -17.06 12.19
N GLY A 63 21.08 -16.19 11.91
CA GLY A 63 20.29 -16.18 10.67
C GLY A 63 19.22 -17.27 10.61
N LYS A 64 18.84 -17.89 11.73
CA LYS A 64 17.78 -18.89 11.80
C LYS A 64 16.47 -18.26 12.25
N ILE A 65 15.34 -18.86 11.90
CA ILE A 65 14.03 -18.44 12.42
C ILE A 65 14.05 -18.47 13.96
N LYS A 66 13.64 -17.37 14.58
CA LYS A 66 13.56 -17.26 16.05
C LYS A 66 12.74 -18.39 16.66
N GLU A 67 13.11 -18.80 17.88
CA GLU A 67 12.48 -19.92 18.58
C GLU A 67 10.95 -19.78 18.67
N GLU A 68 10.45 -18.59 19.00
CA GLU A 68 9.00 -18.32 19.11
C GLU A 68 8.21 -18.53 17.80
N PHE A 69 8.89 -18.60 16.65
CA PHE A 69 8.27 -18.81 15.35
C PHE A 69 8.57 -20.18 14.74
N LYS A 70 9.36 -21.05 15.40
CA LYS A 70 9.75 -22.36 14.85
C LYS A 70 8.58 -23.30 14.55
N ASN A 71 7.48 -23.17 15.28
CA ASN A 71 6.29 -24.00 15.12
C ASN A 71 5.22 -23.34 14.23
N VAL A 72 5.51 -22.17 13.66
CA VAL A 72 4.63 -21.50 12.72
C VAL A 72 4.83 -22.16 11.36
N SER A 73 3.83 -22.92 10.91
CA SER A 73 3.97 -23.77 9.72
C SER A 73 4.26 -22.98 8.45
N ASP A 74 3.70 -21.77 8.33
CA ASP A 74 3.77 -20.97 7.11
C ASP A 74 3.85 -19.48 7.44
N PHE A 75 4.75 -18.76 6.77
CA PHE A 75 4.81 -17.31 6.78
C PHE A 75 4.36 -16.80 5.41
N GLU A 76 3.29 -15.99 5.37
CA GLU A 76 2.78 -15.39 4.15
C GLU A 76 2.70 -13.87 4.29
N ILE A 77 3.13 -13.18 3.23
CA ILE A 77 2.78 -11.77 3.00
C ILE A 77 1.98 -11.69 1.71
N THR A 78 0.75 -11.21 1.82
CA THR A 78 -0.11 -10.93 0.68
C THR A 78 -0.09 -9.45 0.38
N LEU A 79 0.17 -9.10 -0.89
CA LEU A 79 0.07 -7.73 -1.40
C LEU A 79 -1.12 -7.65 -2.36
N TYR A 80 -2.18 -7.00 -1.91
CA TYR A 80 -3.33 -6.69 -2.76
C TYR A 80 -3.16 -5.30 -3.37
N GLN A 81 -3.24 -5.17 -4.68
CA GLN A 81 -3.11 -3.88 -5.36
C GLN A 81 -4.31 -3.57 -6.25
N GLU A 82 -4.70 -2.31 -6.23
CA GLU A 82 -5.65 -1.71 -7.16
C GLU A 82 -4.99 -0.48 -7.78
N ALA A 83 -5.31 -0.19 -9.04
CA ALA A 83 -4.90 1.01 -9.73
C ALA A 83 -6.13 1.67 -10.35
N VAL A 84 -6.16 3.00 -10.32
CA VAL A 84 -7.16 3.83 -11.00
C VAL A 84 -6.49 4.74 -12.01
N GLN A 85 -7.25 5.18 -13.00
CA GLN A 85 -6.78 6.21 -13.92
C GLN A 85 -6.51 7.51 -13.17
N ALA A 86 -5.50 8.27 -13.60
CA ALA A 86 -5.18 9.56 -13.00
C ALA A 86 -6.24 10.64 -13.30
N VAL A 87 -7.11 10.40 -14.28
CA VAL A 87 -8.22 11.26 -14.67
C VAL A 87 -9.45 10.39 -14.88
N VAL A 88 -10.59 10.80 -14.35
CA VAL A 88 -11.90 10.17 -14.54
C VAL A 88 -12.96 11.27 -14.73
N TRP A 89 -14.16 10.90 -15.19
CA TRP A 89 -15.32 11.78 -15.23
C TRP A 89 -16.31 11.35 -14.14
N ASP A 90 -16.86 12.30 -13.39
CA ASP A 90 -17.91 12.02 -12.41
C ASP A 90 -19.29 11.79 -13.08
N ALA A 91 -20.30 11.50 -12.27
CA ALA A 91 -21.66 11.24 -12.75
C ALA A 91 -22.31 12.44 -13.44
N ASP A 92 -21.86 13.66 -13.13
CA ASP A 92 -22.33 14.91 -13.72
C ASP A 92 -21.51 15.31 -14.97
N GLY A 93 -20.52 14.51 -15.34
CA GLY A 93 -19.64 14.72 -16.49
C GLY A 93 -18.48 15.68 -16.24
N ASN A 94 -18.20 16.06 -14.98
CA ASN A 94 -17.04 16.87 -14.65
C ASN A 94 -15.77 16.01 -14.64
N GLU A 95 -14.68 16.58 -15.15
CA GLU A 95 -13.38 15.94 -15.08
C GLU A 95 -12.80 16.02 -13.66
N LEU A 96 -12.44 14.87 -13.09
CA LEU A 96 -11.67 14.75 -11.85
C LEU A 96 -10.27 14.29 -12.21
N SER A 97 -9.27 15.08 -11.82
CA SER A 97 -7.86 14.78 -12.03
C SER A 97 -7.14 14.61 -10.70
N ALA A 98 -6.25 13.62 -10.61
CA ALA A 98 -5.30 13.43 -9.52
C ALA A 98 -4.15 14.46 -9.54
N MET A 99 -4.10 15.33 -10.55
CA MET A 99 -3.13 16.42 -10.65
C MET A 99 -3.68 17.72 -10.04
N ASP A 100 -2.80 18.61 -9.59
CA ASP A 100 -3.13 19.99 -9.24
C ASP A 100 -3.09 20.93 -10.47
N SER A 101 -3.35 22.22 -10.25
CA SER A 101 -3.33 23.25 -11.30
C SER A 101 -1.96 23.46 -11.96
N ASN A 102 -0.89 22.88 -11.39
CA ASN A 102 0.47 22.93 -11.93
C ASN A 102 0.88 21.60 -12.58
N ASN A 103 -0.06 20.70 -12.86
CA ASN A 103 0.16 19.36 -13.39
C ASN A 103 1.07 18.48 -12.50
N LYS A 104 1.05 18.70 -11.18
CA LYS A 104 1.76 17.85 -10.21
C LYS A 104 0.78 16.92 -9.52
N PHE A 105 1.22 15.71 -9.18
CA PHE A 105 0.40 14.78 -8.39
C PHE A 105 -0.03 15.44 -7.07
N ASN A 106 -1.31 15.31 -6.75
CA ASN A 106 -1.90 15.81 -5.52
C ASN A 106 -2.72 14.70 -4.85
N HIS A 107 -2.34 14.34 -3.64
CA HIS A 107 -2.95 13.22 -2.91
C HIS A 107 -4.45 13.44 -2.63
N GLU A 108 -4.84 14.65 -2.21
CA GLU A 108 -6.24 14.96 -1.91
C GLU A 108 -7.12 14.88 -3.17
N ASN A 109 -6.59 15.31 -4.30
CA ASN A 109 -7.25 15.16 -5.59
C ASN A 109 -7.34 13.69 -6.01
N ALA A 110 -6.30 12.89 -5.81
CA ALA A 110 -6.34 11.46 -6.06
C ALA A 110 -7.41 10.76 -5.21
N LEU A 111 -7.61 11.15 -3.95
CA LEU A 111 -8.68 10.60 -3.11
C LEU A 111 -10.08 10.90 -3.66
N LYS A 112 -10.29 12.03 -4.34
CA LYS A 112 -11.55 12.33 -5.04
C LYS A 112 -11.78 11.37 -6.22
N VAL A 113 -10.73 11.12 -7.02
CA VAL A 113 -10.76 10.12 -8.11
C VAL A 113 -11.11 8.74 -7.57
N TRP A 114 -10.48 8.33 -6.46
CA TRP A 114 -10.81 7.06 -5.79
C TRP A 114 -12.24 7.01 -5.26
N SER A 115 -12.75 8.12 -4.74
CA SER A 115 -14.12 8.21 -4.20
C SER A 115 -15.17 8.07 -5.30
N ALA A 116 -14.89 8.61 -6.50
CA ALA A 116 -15.76 8.42 -7.66
C ALA A 116 -15.88 6.94 -8.07
N TYR A 117 -14.81 6.14 -7.90
CA TYR A 117 -14.85 4.70 -8.16
C TYR A 117 -15.54 3.89 -7.05
N LYS A 118 -15.38 4.30 -5.78
CA LYS A 118 -16.05 3.64 -4.63
C LYS A 118 -17.59 3.77 -4.66
N GLY A 119 -18.16 4.61 -5.54
CA GLY A 119 -19.59 4.90 -5.61
C GLY A 119 -20.17 4.85 -7.02
N SER A 120 -20.20 3.68 -7.65
CA SER A 120 -21.22 3.27 -8.64
C SER A 120 -21.07 1.78 -9.00
N LEU A 121 -21.24 0.89 -8.02
CA LEU A 121 -21.64 -0.48 -8.32
C LEU A 121 -23.17 -0.48 -8.32
N ASN A 122 -23.75 -0.32 -9.52
CA ASN A 122 -25.17 -0.65 -9.77
C ASN A 122 -25.37 -2.15 -9.65
#